data_AF-A0A5C7JDI1-F1
#
_entry.id   AF-A0A5C7JDI1-F1
#
_cell.length_a   1.000
_cell.length_b   1.000
_cell.length_c   1.000
_cell.angle_alpha   90.00
_cell.angle_beta   90.00
_cell.angle_gamma   90.00
#
_symmetry.space_group_name_H-M   'P 1'
#
loop_
_entity.id
_entity.type
_entity.pdbx_description
1 polymer ?
#
loop_
_entity_poly.entity_id
_entity_poly.type
_entity_poly.pdbx_seq_one_letter_code
_entity_poly.pdbx_strand_id
1 'polypeptide(L)' 'EAQATDRAHRIGQDKPVFVYKLICSGTVEEKIQALQQRKADLAEAVLEGGSTQALRFDEDDLAELFAPL' A
#
# COMPACT_ATOMS: atom_id res chain seq x y z
N GLU A 1 8.40 -1.42 -0.49
CA GLU A 1 8.72 -0.13 -1.14
C GLU A 1 9.25 0.91 -0.17
N ALA A 2 8.62 1.12 1.00
CA ALA A 2 9.08 2.08 2.02
C ALA A 2 10.59 1.99 2.29
N GLN A 3 11.12 0.77 2.48
CA GLN A 3 12.56 0.55 2.69
C GLN A 3 13.46 1.06 1.55
N ALA A 4 13.00 1.04 0.30
CA ALA A 4 13.77 1.56 -0.84
C ALA A 4 13.71 3.09 -0.91
N THR A 5 12.55 3.68 -0.62
CA THR A 5 12.38 5.14 -0.48
C THR A 5 13.20 5.69 0.69
N ASP A 6 13.21 5.01 1.82
CA ASP A 6 13.97 5.40 3.02
C ASP A 6 15.48 5.42 2.77
N ARG A 7 15.98 4.57 1.86
CA ARG A 7 17.39 4.61 1.44
C ARG A 7 17.72 5.90 0.68
N ALA A 8 16.77 6.47 -0.05
CA ALA A 8 16.97 7.70 -0.82
C ALA A 8 16.84 8.97 0.05
N HIS A 9 15.96 8.96 1.05
CA HIS A 9 15.75 10.07 2.00
C HIS A 9 16.70 10.07 3.21
N ARG A 10 17.86 9.40 3.10
CA ARG A 10 18.77 9.16 4.22
C ARG A 10 19.42 10.45 4.75
N ILE A 11 19.86 10.41 6.02
CA ILE A 11 20.61 11.50 6.69
C ILE A 11 21.80 11.94 5.83
N GLY A 12 21.94 13.26 5.63
CA GLY A 12 22.96 13.88 4.78
C GLY A 12 22.52 14.09 3.33
N GLN A 13 21.25 13.86 3.01
CA GLN A 13 20.68 14.26 1.72
C GLN A 13 20.22 15.72 1.74
N ASP A 14 20.89 16.57 0.98
CA ASP A 14 20.60 18.01 0.89
C ASP A 14 19.77 18.38 -0.35
N LYS A 15 19.45 17.39 -1.18
CA LYS A 15 18.72 17.58 -2.44
C LYS A 15 17.30 17.00 -2.36
N PRO A 16 16.32 17.62 -3.05
CA PRO A 16 14.97 17.09 -3.10
C PRO A 16 14.96 15.72 -3.78
N VAL A 17 14.31 14.75 -3.14
CA VAL A 17 14.13 13.38 -3.64
C VAL A 17 12.71 13.24 -4.15
N PHE A 18 12.57 12.80 -5.40
CA PHE A 18 11.27 12.51 -6.01
C PHE A 18 11.13 11.00 -6.21
N VAL A 19 10.02 10.45 -5.74
CA VAL A 19 9.68 9.03 -5.92
C VAL A 19 8.51 8.94 -6.87
N TYR A 20 8.73 8.29 -8.01
CA TYR A 20 7.70 8.02 -8.98
C TYR A 20 7.33 6.55 -8.90
N LYS A 21 6.03 6.27 -8.75
CA LYS A 21 5.49 4.92 -8.86
C LYS A 21 4.84 4.80 -10.23
N LEU A 22 5.35 3.88 -11.04
CA LEU A 22 4.76 3.55 -12.33
C LEU A 22 3.80 2.39 -12.10
N ILE A 23 2.56 2.55 -12.51
CA ILE A 23 1.49 1.56 -12.34
C ILE A 23 0.83 1.38 -13.70
N CYS A 24 0.78 0.15 -14.17
CA CYS A 24 0.11 -0.19 -15.43
C CYS A 24 -1.39 -0.28 -15.19
N SER A 25 -2.15 0.57 -15.90
CA SER A 25 -3.61 0.55 -15.83
C SER A 25 -4.22 -0.72 -16.39
N GLY A 26 -5.29 -1.19 -15.75
CA GLY A 26 -5.94 -2.43 -16.11
C GLY A 26 -5.01 -3.62 -15.93
N THR A 27 -4.19 -3.63 -14.87
CA THR A 27 -3.36 -4.77 -14.52
C THR A 27 -3.47 -5.11 -13.03
N VAL A 28 -2.92 -6.25 -12.64
CA VAL A 28 -2.84 -6.66 -11.23
C VAL A 28 -2.12 -5.63 -10.34
N GLU A 29 -1.29 -4.75 -10.92
CA GLU A 29 -0.57 -3.70 -10.19
C GLU A 29 -1.52 -2.71 -9.49
N GLU A 30 -2.67 -2.38 -10.10
CA GLU A 30 -3.68 -1.49 -9.49
C GLU A 30 -4.34 -2.15 -8.27
N LYS A 31 -4.71 -3.43 -8.39
CA LYS A 31 -5.30 -4.19 -7.29
C LYS A 31 -4.31 -4.36 -6.14
N ILE A 32 -3.03 -4.63 -6.45
CA ILE A 32 -1.96 -4.72 -5.45
C ILE A 32 -1.75 -3.36 -4.75
N GLN A 33 -1.79 -2.24 -5.48
CA GLN A 33 -1.69 -0.91 -4.88
C GLN A 33 -2.83 -0.66 -3.89
N ALA A 34 -4.07 -0.95 -4.28
CA ALA A 34 -5.25 -0.78 -3.42
C ALA A 34 -5.14 -1.63 -2.13
N LEU A 35 -4.68 -2.87 -2.25
CA LEU A 35 -4.45 -3.75 -1.09
C LEU A 35 -3.35 -3.23 -0.17
N GLN A 36 -2.25 -2.71 -0.73
CA GLN A 36 -1.18 -2.10 0.07
C GLN A 36 -1.68 -0.89 0.85
N GLN A 37 -2.54 -0.06 0.27
CA GLN A 37 -3.15 1.08 0.95
C GLN A 37 -4.04 0.64 2.11
N ARG A 38 -4.98 -0.28 1.85
CA ARG A 38 -5.86 -0.84 2.90
C ARG A 38 -5.07 -1.48 4.05
N LYS A 39 -3.93 -2.11 3.73
CA LYS A 39 -3.02 -2.68 4.73
C LYS A 39 -2.28 -1.60 5.55
N ALA A 40 -1.92 -0.47 4.95
CA ALA A 40 -1.32 0.65 5.67
C ALA A 40 -2.34 1.28 6.63
N ASP A 41 -3.56 1.54 6.15
CA ASP A 41 -4.66 2.09 6.95
C ASP A 41 -5.02 1.16 8.12
N LEU A 42 -4.98 -0.16 7.89
CA LEU A 42 -5.12 -1.17 8.95
C LEU A 42 -4.03 -1.03 10.02
N ALA A 43 -2.76 -0.92 9.61
CA ALA A 43 -1.66 -0.82 10.55
C ALA A 43 -1.77 0.46 11.40
N GLU A 44 -2.21 1.57 10.80
CA GLU A 44 -2.48 2.83 11.48
C GLU A 44 -3.64 2.70 12.48
N ALA A 45 -4.77 2.13 12.06
CA ALA A 45 -5.94 1.92 12.93
C ALA A 45 -5.63 1.01 14.14
N VAL A 46 -4.78 0.00 13.95
CA VAL A 46 -4.31 -0.87 15.04
C VAL A 46 -3.41 -0.12 16.02
N LEU A 47 -2.53 0.76 15.52
CA LEU A 47 -1.65 1.57 16.35
C LEU A 47 -2.41 2.65 17.14
N GLU A 48 -3.49 3.20 16.57
CA GLU A 48 -4.35 4.21 17.22
C GLU A 48 -5.38 3.61 18.20
N GLY A 49 -5.48 2.28 18.30
CA GLY A 49 -6.41 1.61 19.21
C GLY A 49 -7.87 1.64 18.77
N GLY A 50 -8.13 1.91 17.49
CA GLY A 50 -9.46 1.89 16.88
C GLY A 50 -10.03 0.48 16.70
N SER A 51 -11.35 0.36 16.55
CA SER A 51 -12.02 -0.95 16.43
C SER A 51 -11.56 -1.70 15.18
N THR A 52 -11.06 -2.92 15.35
CA THR A 52 -10.63 -3.87 14.31
C THR A 52 -11.78 -4.42 13.44
N GLN A 53 -13.01 -3.93 13.64
CA GLN A 53 -14.22 -4.48 13.02
C GLN A 53 -14.39 -4.08 11.55
N ALA A 54 -13.79 -2.98 11.08
CA ALA A 54 -13.84 -2.53 9.69
C ALA A 54 -12.94 -3.34 8.73
N LEU A 55 -12.21 -4.34 9.24
CA LEU A 55 -10.96 -4.82 8.65
C LEU A 55 -10.94 -6.33 8.37
N ARG A 56 -12.10 -6.94 8.11
CA ARG A 56 -12.12 -8.32 7.62
C ARG A 56 -11.69 -8.32 6.15
N PHE A 57 -10.56 -8.96 5.90
CA PHE A 57 -10.17 -9.42 4.57
C PHE A 57 -10.94 -10.71 4.33
N ASP A 58 -11.87 -10.69 3.38
CA ASP A 58 -12.75 -11.81 3.09
C ASP A 58 -12.39 -12.50 1.77
N GLU A 59 -13.11 -13.57 1.48
CA GLU A 59 -12.90 -14.35 0.25
C GLU A 59 -13.26 -13.54 -1.00
N ASP A 60 -14.15 -12.55 -0.86
CA ASP A 60 -14.55 -11.64 -1.93
C ASP A 60 -13.40 -10.67 -2.29
N ASP A 61 -12.70 -10.13 -1.29
CA ASP A 61 -11.48 -9.33 -1.48
C ASP A 61 -10.38 -10.13 -2.22
N LEU A 62 -10.27 -11.42 -1.89
CA LEU A 62 -9.33 -12.35 -2.52
C LEU A 62 -9.73 -12.69 -3.96
N ALA A 63 -11.02 -12.91 -4.20
CA ALA A 63 -11.56 -13.13 -5.54
C ALA A 63 -11.40 -11.88 -6.41
N GLU A 64 -11.59 -10.69 -5.86
CA GLU A 64 -11.41 -9.43 -6.57
C GLU A 64 -9.95 -9.23 -6.99
N LEU A 65 -8.97 -9.63 -6.17
CA LEU A 65 -7.54 -9.58 -6.52
C LEU A 65 -7.21 -10.41 -7.77
N PHE A 66 -7.86 -11.57 -7.93
CA PHE A 66 -7.62 -12.50 -9.04
C PHE A 66 -8.68 -12.43 -10.15
N ALA A 67 -9.67 -11.54 -10.03
CA ALA A 67 -10.69 -11.35 -11.05
C ALA A 67 -10.06 -10.84 -12.35
N PRO A 68 -10.56 -11.29 -13.52
CA PRO A 68 -10.13 -10.77 -14.81
C PRO A 68 -10.39 -9.25 -14.89
N LEU A 69 -9.48 -8.57 -15.58
CA LEU A 69 -9.41 -7.12 -15.72
C LEU A 69 -10.55 -6.55 -16.57
#